data_AF-A0A968T646-F1
#
_entry.id   AF-A0A968T646-F1
#
_cell.length_a   1.000
_cell.length_b   1.000
_cell.length_c   1.000
_cell.angle_alpha   90.00
_cell.angle_beta   90.00
_cell.angle_gamma   90.00
#
_symmetry.space_group_name_H-M   'P 1'
#
loop_
_entity.id
_entity.type
_entity.pdbx_description
1 polymer ?
#
loop_
_entity_poly.entity_id
_entity_poly.type
_entity_poly.pdbx_seq_one_letter_code
_entity_poly.pdbx_strand_id
1 'polypeptide(L)' 'MPFDELLGVTSGVTGNPAILSYASRTSQSEQPDITYAIVFPAMTIVKILITQLMMALLYTAG' A
#
# COMPACT_ATOMS: atom_id res chain seq x y z
N MET A 1 4.92 2.70 15.80
CA MET A 1 4.64 1.41 15.13
C MET A 1 5.90 0.56 15.16
N PRO A 2 5.79 -0.73 15.49
CA PRO A 2 6.82 -1.75 15.26
C PRO A 2 7.35 -1.78 13.82
N PHE A 3 8.59 -2.23 13.63
CA PHE A 3 9.25 -2.21 12.33
C PHE A 3 8.61 -3.16 11.32
N ASP A 4 8.19 -4.34 11.77
CA ASP A 4 7.49 -5.36 10.96
C ASP A 4 6.12 -4.87 10.45
N GLU A 5 5.36 -4.14 11.27
CA GLU A 5 4.15 -3.45 10.80
C GLU A 5 4.46 -2.42 9.71
N LEU A 6 5.53 -1.62 9.87
CA LEU A 6 5.94 -0.64 8.85
C LEU A 6 6.30 -1.29 7.50
N LEU A 7 6.88 -2.50 7.52
CA LEU A 7 7.13 -3.27 6.30
C LEU A 7 5.84 -3.72 5.61
N GLY A 8 4.82 -4.11 6.38
CA GLY A 8 3.48 -4.40 5.86
C GLY A 8 2.78 -3.15 5.29
N VAL A 9 2.88 -2.00 5.97
CA VAL A 9 2.34 -0.73 5.47
C VAL A 9 2.99 -0.36 4.14
N THR A 10 4.32 -0.40 4.06
CA THR A 10 5.06 0.02 2.85
C THR A 10 4.79 -0.89 1.66
N SER A 11 4.72 -2.21 1.87
CA SER A 11 4.31 -3.15 0.82
C SER A 11 2.85 -2.92 0.38
N GLY A 12 1.94 -2.61 1.30
CA GLY A 12 0.52 -2.34 1.00
C GLY A 12 0.32 -1.02 0.24
N VAL A 13 1.00 0.07 0.66
CA VAL A 13 0.96 1.38 -0.02
C VAL A 13 1.48 1.29 -1.44
N THR A 14 2.59 0.58 -1.63
CA THR A 14 3.17 0.37 -2.96
C THR A 14 2.32 -0.60 -3.79
N GLY A 15 1.67 -1.57 -3.15
CA GLY A 15 0.94 -2.65 -3.81
C GLY A 15 1.86 -3.68 -4.44
N ASN A 16 3.05 -3.90 -3.85
CA ASN A 16 4.07 -4.81 -4.38
C ASN A 16 4.29 -6.01 -3.44
N PRO A 17 3.80 -7.21 -3.79
CA PRO A 17 3.94 -8.40 -2.96
C PRO A 17 5.39 -8.90 -2.83
N ALA A 18 6.32 -8.48 -3.69
CA ALA A 18 7.74 -8.82 -3.54
C ALA A 18 8.37 -8.17 -2.29
N ILE A 19 7.94 -6.94 -1.96
CA ILE A 19 8.37 -6.24 -0.74
C ILE A 19 7.83 -6.98 0.49
N LEU A 20 6.56 -7.42 0.44
CA LEU A 20 5.95 -8.22 1.49
C LEU A 20 6.69 -9.56 1.69
N SER A 21 6.97 -10.29 0.61
CA SER A 21 7.68 -11.56 0.70
C SER A 21 9.07 -11.43 1.34
N TYR A 22 9.77 -10.33 1.06
CA TYR A 22 11.03 -9.99 1.75
C TYR A 22 10.78 -9.67 3.24
N ALA A 23 9.79 -8.84 3.54
CA ALA A 23 9.43 -8.43 4.89
C ALA A 23 9.08 -9.61 5.80
N SER A 24 8.24 -10.54 5.35
CA SER A 24 7.83 -11.71 6.13
C SER A 24 9.01 -12.66 6.39
N ARG A 25 9.94 -12.79 5.43
CA ARG A 25 11.18 -13.57 5.61
C ARG A 25 12.15 -12.96 6.63
N THR A 26 12.30 -11.64 6.61
CA THR A 26 13.27 -10.93 7.46
C THR A 26 12.75 -10.66 8.87
N SER A 27 11.46 -10.36 9.03
CA SER A 27 10.86 -10.04 10.32
C SER A 27 10.53 -11.26 11.18
N GLN A 28 10.45 -12.46 10.59
CA GLN A 28 9.99 -13.70 11.26
C GLN A 28 8.66 -13.50 12.01
N SER A 29 7.80 -12.61 11.49
CA SER A 29 6.56 -12.13 12.09
C SER A 29 5.45 -12.18 11.04
N GLU A 30 4.20 -12.40 11.47
CA GLU A 30 3.01 -12.36 10.63
C GLU A 30 2.43 -10.93 10.48
N GLN A 31 2.94 -9.98 11.26
CA GLN A 31 2.49 -8.58 11.24
C GLN A 31 2.58 -7.89 9.87
N PRO A 32 3.63 -8.13 9.05
CA PRO A 32 3.68 -7.57 7.70
C PRO A 32 2.51 -8.04 6.83
N ASP A 33 2.13 -9.32 6.93
CA ASP A 33 1.05 -9.92 6.12
C ASP A 33 -0.32 -9.37 6.55
N ILE A 34 -0.56 -9.27 7.86
CA ILE A 34 -1.79 -8.68 8.42
C ILE A 34 -1.91 -7.21 7.97
N THR A 35 -0.83 -6.45 8.13
CA THR A 35 -0.84 -5.02 7.83
C THR A 35 -0.96 -4.78 6.32
N TYR A 36 -0.31 -5.59 5.49
CA TYR A 36 -0.47 -5.55 4.04
C TYR A 36 -1.92 -5.80 3.63
N ALA A 37 -2.56 -6.83 4.18
CA ALA A 37 -3.95 -7.19 3.85
C ALA A 37 -4.94 -6.08 4.15
N ILE A 38 -4.66 -5.22 5.14
CA ILE A 38 -5.47 -4.05 5.49
C ILE A 38 -5.13 -2.86 4.57
N VAL A 39 -3.84 -2.56 4.41
CA VAL A 39 -3.37 -1.34 3.74
C VAL A 39 -3.51 -1.41 2.22
N PHE A 40 -3.29 -2.57 1.61
CA PHE A 40 -3.39 -2.75 0.16
C PHE A 40 -4.76 -2.35 -0.43
N PRO A 41 -5.90 -2.89 0.03
CA PRO A 41 -7.20 -2.50 -0.51
C PRO A 41 -7.53 -1.03 -0.23
N ALA A 42 -7.21 -0.53 0.97
CA ALA A 42 -7.44 0.88 1.31
C ALA A 42 -6.66 1.83 0.40
N MET A 43 -5.37 1.56 0.17
CA MET A 43 -4.52 2.38 -0.70
C MET A 43 -4.90 2.24 -2.18
N THR A 44 -5.45 1.11 -2.58
CA THR A 44 -6.00 0.95 -3.94
C THR A 44 -7.19 1.90 -4.15
N ILE A 45 -8.11 2.00 -3.19
CA ILE A 45 -9.22 2.97 -3.24
C ILE A 45 -8.67 4.40 -3.31
N VAL A 46 -7.71 4.76 -2.46
CA VAL A 46 -7.08 6.09 -2.47
C VAL A 46 -6.44 6.39 -3.83
N LYS A 47 -5.71 5.44 -4.43
CA LYS A 47 -5.11 5.61 -5.77
C LYS A 47 -6.17 5.85 -6.85
N ILE A 48 -7.31 5.16 -6.78
CA ILE A 48 -8.44 5.39 -7.70
C ILE A 48 -8.98 6.81 -7.54
N LEU A 49 -9.22 7.26 -6.30
CA LEU A 49 -9.70 8.61 -6.03
C LEU A 49 -8.72 9.68 -6.52
N ILE A 50 -7.42 9.50 -6.28
CA ILE A 50 -6.38 10.39 -6.80
C ILE A 50 -6.42 10.44 -8.33
N THR A 51 -6.53 9.28 -8.99
CA THR A 51 -6.62 9.20 -10.46
C THR A 51 -7.85 9.94 -10.98
N GLN A 52 -9.01 9.79 -10.32
CA GLN A 52 -10.24 10.51 -10.69
C GLN A 52 -10.08 12.03 -10.54
N LEU A 53 -9.47 12.48 -9.43
CA LEU A 53 -9.19 13.90 -9.21
C LEU A 53 -8.21 14.45 -10.24
N MET A 54 -7.15 13.71 -10.57
CA MET A 54 -6.19 14.08 -11.61
C MET A 54 -6.88 14.22 -12.98
N MET A 55 -7.75 13.27 -13.34
CA MET A 55 -8.53 13.32 -14.58
C MET A 55 -9.49 14.53 -14.60
N ALA A 56 -10.17 14.80 -13.49
CA ALA A 56 -11.06 15.97 -13.38
C ALA A 56 -10.30 17.29 -13.52
N LEU A 57 -9.12 17.40 -12.90
CA LEU A 57 -8.26 18.57 -13.03
C LEU A 57 -7.76 18.74 -14.46
N LEU A 58 -7.32 17.66 -15.11
CA LEU A 58 -6.86 17.69 -16.50
C LEU A 58 -7.97 18.14 -17.46
N TYR A 59 -9.20 17.61 -17.29
CA TYR A 59 -10.34 17.96 -18.14
C TYR A 59 -10.83 19.40 -17.95
N THR A 60 -10.70 19.96 -16.75
CA THR A 60 -11.12 21.34 -16.46
C THR A 60 -10.05 22.39 -16.77
N ALA A 61 -8.79 21.99 -16.90
CA ALA A 61 -7.67 22.86 -17.22
C ALA A 61 -7.35 22.97 -18.73
N GLY A 62 -7.94 22.12 -19.57
CA GLY A 62 -7.83 22.16 -21.04
C GLY A 62 -9.06 22.74 -21.70
#